data_AF-A0A0F9CLL0-F1
#
_entry.id   AF-A0A0F9CLL0-F1
#
_cell.length_a   1.000
_cell.length_b   1.000
_cell.length_c   1.000
_cell.angle_alpha   90.00
_cell.angle_beta   90.00
_cell.angle_gamma   90.00
#
_symmetry.space_group_name_H-M   'P 1'
#
loop_
_entity.id
_entity.type
_entity.pdbx_description
1 polymer ?
#
loop_
_entity_poly.entity_id
_entity_poly.type
_entity_poly.pdbx_seq_one_letter_code
_entity_poly.pdbx_strand_id
1 'polypeptide(L)'
;MSLTLTRETGMMGSKLQAYIARGGRFWLGSMAFDTSYPIGGESLASLVPFTPSQIYIAPTAGYHFEYDRTNNKIKAFTPGKSLIVEEVVAVSSNVGQLKHKPFYILSIEVIAGGTTGPFSVIPTGETPLTVQCAVTFTSGALTFVSTDTVTSCRVTYIPLHETGPFSSDNLVVDETIIAATTPVAIANRAAAVQYVWDDNDGLIEGLEPVTEQPTLTHNAVVDIDAGSSNTKIDFHTDDTGNTIKVTYIKYATFAANQQLGDGDLSLSTEVYGFTEHHYNHIAIPGLGTALVG
;
A
#
# COMPACT_ATOMS: atom_id res chain seq x y z
N MET A 1 -20.84 15.78 -11.56
CA MET A 1 -20.63 16.73 -10.43
C MET A 1 -20.57 18.14 -11.02
N SER A 2 -21.20 19.15 -10.40
CA SER A 2 -21.20 20.53 -10.91
C SER A 2 -20.45 21.47 -9.97
N LEU A 3 -19.34 22.05 -10.43
CA LEU A 3 -18.67 23.16 -9.75
C LEU A 3 -19.39 24.46 -10.15
N THR A 4 -20.03 25.13 -9.19
CA THR A 4 -20.72 26.40 -9.41
C THR A 4 -19.84 27.56 -8.95
N LEU A 5 -19.54 28.48 -9.86
CA LEU A 5 -18.80 29.71 -9.59
C LEU A 5 -19.64 30.88 -10.09
N THR A 6 -19.76 31.95 -9.30
CA THR A 6 -20.65 33.09 -9.60
C THR A 6 -19.82 34.30 -9.99
N ARG A 7 -20.31 35.10 -10.94
CA ARG A 7 -19.66 36.34 -11.40
C ARG A 7 -19.91 37.47 -10.39
N GLU A 8 -18.87 37.91 -9.70
CA GLU A 8 -18.87 39.22 -9.04
C GLU A 8 -18.01 40.20 -9.83
N THR A 9 -18.61 41.31 -10.27
CA THR A 9 -17.90 42.52 -10.65
C THR A 9 -17.81 43.40 -9.40
N GLY A 10 -17.01 43.00 -8.42
CA GLY A 10 -16.88 43.66 -7.12
C GLY A 10 -15.84 42.99 -6.24
N MET A 11 -15.30 43.71 -5.24
CA MET A 11 -14.28 43.17 -4.34
C MET A 11 -14.82 42.00 -3.50
N MET A 12 -14.14 40.86 -3.64
CA MET A 12 -14.06 39.67 -2.78
C MET A 12 -15.23 39.38 -1.80
N GLY A 13 -16.26 38.68 -2.29
CA GLY A 13 -17.20 37.88 -1.48
C GLY A 13 -16.87 36.38 -1.46
N SER A 14 -17.17 35.72 -0.35
CA SER A 14 -16.73 34.38 0.09
C SER A 14 -17.41 33.16 -0.59
N LYS A 15 -17.32 33.01 -1.91
CA LYS A 15 -17.74 31.77 -2.60
C LYS A 15 -16.62 31.20 -3.45
N LEU A 16 -16.62 29.87 -3.65
CA LEU A 16 -15.64 29.15 -4.49
C LEU A 16 -15.42 29.91 -5.80
N GLN A 17 -14.15 30.09 -6.20
CA GLN A 17 -13.72 30.87 -7.37
C GLN A 17 -12.61 30.11 -8.10
N ALA A 18 -12.73 29.95 -9.42
CA ALA A 18 -11.61 29.54 -10.27
C ALA A 18 -11.04 30.78 -10.96
N TYR A 19 -9.80 31.17 -10.64
CA TYR A 19 -9.19 32.39 -11.18
C TYR A 19 -8.31 32.07 -12.37
N ILE A 20 -8.64 32.64 -13.52
CA ILE A 20 -7.87 32.47 -14.76
C ILE A 20 -7.26 33.82 -15.12
N ALA A 21 -5.93 33.92 -15.08
CA ALA A 21 -5.23 35.18 -15.30
C ALA A 21 -4.45 35.18 -16.63
N ARG A 22 -4.60 36.26 -17.41
CA ARG A 22 -3.71 36.63 -18.53
C ARG A 22 -3.69 38.15 -18.70
N GLY A 23 -2.52 38.77 -18.59
CA GLY A 23 -2.35 40.21 -18.81
C GLY A 23 -3.14 41.11 -17.85
N GLY A 24 -3.24 40.73 -16.57
CA GLY A 24 -3.92 41.52 -15.52
C GLY A 24 -5.46 41.44 -15.52
N ARG A 25 -6.05 40.60 -16.37
CA ARG A 25 -7.50 40.31 -16.37
C ARG A 25 -7.78 38.96 -15.74
N PHE A 26 -8.77 38.92 -14.84
CA PHE A 26 -9.25 37.70 -14.20
C PHE A 26 -10.54 37.23 -14.89
N TRP A 27 -10.56 35.97 -15.29
CA TRP A 27 -11.74 35.29 -15.81
C TRP A 27 -12.22 34.25 -14.78
N LEU A 28 -13.53 34.22 -14.59
CA LEU A 28 -14.25 33.28 -13.73
C LEU A 28 -15.28 32.57 -14.62
N GLY A 29 -15.34 31.25 -14.61
CA GLY A 29 -16.26 30.47 -15.45
C GLY A 29 -16.61 29.11 -14.84
N SER A 30 -17.65 28.45 -15.33
CA SER A 30 -18.09 27.11 -14.86
C SER A 30 -17.81 26.02 -15.88
N MET A 31 -17.39 24.85 -15.40
CA MET A 31 -17.12 23.67 -16.21
C MET A 31 -17.84 22.48 -15.60
N ALA A 32 -18.62 21.77 -16.42
CA ALA A 32 -19.21 20.50 -16.02
C ALA A 32 -18.23 19.38 -16.34
N PHE A 33 -18.00 18.54 -15.35
CA PHE A 33 -17.13 17.36 -15.46
C PHE A 33 -18.02 16.20 -15.88
N ASP A 34 -17.75 15.60 -17.05
CA ASP A 34 -18.47 14.44 -17.56
C ASP A 34 -18.03 13.13 -16.87
N THR A 35 -18.23 11.96 -17.50
CA THR A 35 -17.81 10.67 -16.93
C THR A 35 -16.38 10.26 -17.30
N SER A 36 -15.63 11.09 -18.04
CA SER A 36 -14.26 10.79 -18.47
C SER A 36 -13.23 10.91 -17.34
N TYR A 37 -13.62 11.31 -16.13
CA TYR A 37 -12.76 11.37 -14.95
C TYR A 37 -12.43 10.00 -14.37
N PRO A 38 -11.23 9.82 -13.78
CA PRO A 38 -10.15 10.82 -13.60
C PRO A 38 -9.17 10.97 -14.78
N ILE A 39 -9.40 10.28 -15.91
CA ILE A 39 -8.36 10.06 -16.94
C ILE A 39 -8.43 11.08 -18.08
N GLY A 40 -9.62 11.60 -18.38
CA GLY A 40 -9.92 12.36 -19.60
C GLY A 40 -9.71 13.86 -19.51
N GLY A 41 -10.08 14.47 -18.38
CA GLY A 41 -10.03 15.92 -18.16
C GLY A 41 -10.91 16.74 -19.11
N GLU A 42 -11.45 17.85 -18.63
CA GLU A 42 -12.28 18.74 -19.45
C GLU A 42 -11.42 19.75 -20.21
N SER A 43 -11.74 19.93 -21.49
CA SER A 43 -11.11 20.97 -22.32
C SER A 43 -11.47 22.37 -21.84
N LEU A 44 -10.46 23.23 -21.67
CA LEU A 44 -10.64 24.65 -21.35
C LEU A 44 -11.07 25.49 -22.56
N ALA A 45 -11.00 24.95 -23.77
CA ALA A 45 -11.38 25.66 -24.99
C ALA A 45 -12.86 26.10 -24.98
N SER A 46 -13.71 25.38 -24.23
CA SER A 46 -15.12 25.74 -24.04
C SER A 46 -15.32 26.90 -23.06
N LEU A 47 -14.33 27.17 -22.20
CA LEU A 47 -14.41 28.12 -21.10
C LEU A 47 -13.76 29.46 -21.43
N VAL A 48 -12.61 29.43 -22.11
CA VAL A 48 -11.83 30.60 -22.48
C VAL A 48 -11.24 30.46 -23.89
N PRO A 49 -11.24 31.52 -24.72
CA PRO A 49 -10.73 31.46 -26.10
C PRO A 49 -9.20 31.56 -26.17
N PHE A 50 -8.48 31.29 -25.08
CA PHE A 50 -7.04 31.40 -24.99
C PHE A 50 -6.48 30.37 -24.01
N THR A 51 -5.20 30.04 -24.16
CA THR A 51 -4.46 29.24 -23.18
C THR A 51 -4.07 30.13 -22.00
N PRO A 52 -4.60 29.90 -20.79
CA PRO A 52 -4.23 30.70 -19.63
C PRO A 52 -2.81 30.40 -19.16
N SER A 53 -2.14 31.42 -18.61
CA SER A 53 -0.81 31.26 -18.00
C SER A 53 -0.89 30.63 -16.61
N GLN A 54 -1.98 30.87 -15.89
CA GLN A 54 -2.25 30.33 -14.56
C GLN A 54 -3.76 30.10 -14.39
N ILE A 55 -4.11 29.03 -13.70
CA ILE A 55 -5.46 28.72 -13.26
C ILE A 55 -5.38 28.33 -11.79
N TYR A 56 -6.18 28.97 -10.95
CA TYR A 56 -6.39 28.56 -9.56
C TYR A 56 -7.78 27.98 -9.45
N ILE A 57 -7.92 26.78 -8.90
CA ILE A 57 -9.22 26.13 -8.68
C ILE A 57 -9.26 25.70 -7.23
N ALA A 58 -10.24 26.19 -6.47
CA ALA A 58 -10.46 25.73 -5.11
C ALA A 58 -10.97 24.27 -5.13
N PRO A 59 -10.44 23.38 -4.27
CA PRO A 59 -10.98 22.04 -4.10
C PRO A 59 -12.48 22.08 -3.79
N THR A 60 -13.26 21.18 -4.37
CA THR A 60 -14.70 21.07 -4.11
C THR A 60 -15.11 19.63 -3.99
N ALA A 61 -16.03 19.33 -3.07
CA ALA A 61 -16.62 18.01 -2.88
C ALA A 61 -15.59 16.87 -2.80
N GLY A 62 -14.43 17.13 -2.17
CA GLY A 62 -13.36 16.14 -2.03
C GLY A 62 -12.58 15.89 -3.31
N TYR A 63 -12.48 16.86 -4.23
CA TYR A 63 -11.62 16.79 -5.41
C TYR A 63 -10.60 17.92 -5.43
N HIS A 64 -9.36 17.57 -5.80
CA HIS A 64 -8.31 18.48 -6.24
C HIS A 64 -8.39 18.63 -7.76
N PHE A 65 -8.00 19.80 -8.25
CA PHE A 65 -8.01 20.05 -9.70
C PHE A 65 -6.63 20.53 -10.13
N GLU A 66 -6.13 19.99 -11.23
CA GLU A 66 -4.89 20.45 -11.84
C GLU A 66 -5.11 20.84 -13.29
N TYR A 67 -4.37 21.86 -13.72
CA TYR A 67 -4.38 22.32 -15.10
C TYR A 67 -3.26 21.64 -15.90
N ASP A 68 -3.66 20.75 -16.81
CA ASP A 68 -2.79 20.18 -17.83
C ASP A 68 -2.59 21.20 -18.95
N ARG A 69 -1.52 22.00 -18.83
CA ARG A 69 -1.18 23.07 -19.77
C ARG A 69 -0.85 22.54 -21.17
N THR A 70 -0.26 21.35 -21.28
CA THR A 70 0.12 20.75 -22.56
C THR A 70 -1.11 20.44 -23.39
N ASN A 71 -2.14 19.88 -22.76
CA ASN A 71 -3.38 19.48 -23.42
C ASN A 71 -4.51 20.52 -23.32
N ASN A 72 -4.26 21.63 -22.61
CA ASN A 72 -5.23 22.68 -22.31
C ASN A 72 -6.51 22.13 -21.62
N LYS A 73 -6.34 21.28 -20.60
CA LYS A 73 -7.42 20.60 -19.87
C LYS A 73 -7.36 20.81 -18.36
N ILE A 74 -8.52 20.81 -17.68
CA ILE A 74 -8.58 20.67 -16.22
C ILE A 74 -8.84 19.20 -15.88
N LYS A 75 -8.00 18.61 -15.03
CA LYS A 75 -8.19 17.26 -14.49
C LYS A 75 -8.69 17.36 -13.05
N ALA A 76 -9.65 16.52 -12.69
CA ALA A 76 -10.08 16.36 -11.29
C ALA A 76 -9.49 15.07 -10.73
N PHE A 77 -8.96 15.17 -9.51
CA PHE A 77 -8.39 14.09 -8.73
C PHE A 77 -9.16 14.02 -7.43
N THR A 78 -9.53 12.83 -6.97
CA THR A 78 -9.78 12.67 -5.53
C THR A 78 -8.44 12.82 -4.81
N PRO A 79 -8.38 13.39 -3.59
CA PRO A 79 -7.20 13.25 -2.75
C PRO A 79 -6.88 11.76 -2.73
N GLY A 80 -5.65 11.42 -3.15
CA GLY A 80 -5.22 10.03 -3.15
C GLY A 80 -5.51 9.44 -1.77
N LYS A 81 -6.05 8.21 -1.73
CA LYS A 81 -6.02 7.45 -0.48
C LYS A 81 -4.56 7.47 0.01
N SER A 82 -4.36 7.78 1.29
CA SER A 82 -3.03 7.79 1.88
C SER A 82 -2.33 6.48 1.56
N LEU A 83 -1.12 6.55 1.00
CA LEU A 83 -0.36 5.37 0.63
C LEU A 83 -0.03 4.50 1.85
N ILE A 84 0.25 5.16 2.97
CA ILE A 84 0.47 4.53 4.26
C ILE A 84 -0.45 5.22 5.27
N VAL A 85 -1.10 4.41 6.09
CA VAL A 85 -1.93 4.85 7.21
C VAL A 85 -1.34 4.28 8.48
N GLU A 86 -1.19 5.14 9.48
CA GLU A 86 -0.96 4.74 10.87
C GLU A 86 -2.25 4.98 11.66
N GLU A 87 -2.70 3.97 12.38
CA GLU A 87 -3.94 4.01 13.15
C GLU A 87 -3.71 3.47 14.56
N VAL A 88 -4.25 4.16 15.56
CA VAL A 88 -4.36 3.62 16.92
C VAL A 88 -5.72 2.95 17.05
N VAL A 89 -5.70 1.63 17.25
CA VAL A 89 -6.89 0.78 17.34
C VAL A 89 -7.16 0.48 18.81
N ALA A 90 -8.42 0.64 19.22
CA ALA A 90 -8.89 0.13 20.51
C ALA A 90 -9.23 -1.35 20.37
N VAL A 91 -8.74 -2.16 21.30
CA VAL A 91 -8.97 -3.61 21.33
C VAL A 91 -9.89 -3.94 22.49
N SER A 92 -10.98 -4.64 22.20
CA SER A 92 -11.96 -5.09 23.18
C SER A 92 -12.18 -6.59 23.01
N SER A 93 -12.11 -7.33 24.11
CA SER A 93 -12.22 -8.80 24.08
C SER A 93 -11.35 -9.39 22.97
N ASN A 94 -10.05 -9.07 23.01
CA ASN A 94 -9.02 -9.55 22.08
C ASN A 94 -9.27 -9.29 20.57
N VAL A 95 -10.21 -8.41 20.23
CA VAL A 95 -10.52 -8.03 18.84
C VAL A 95 -10.39 -6.52 18.64
N GLY A 96 -9.75 -6.14 17.54
CA GLY A 96 -9.66 -4.76 17.05
C GLY A 96 -10.20 -4.64 15.63
N GLN A 97 -10.41 -3.41 15.16
CA GLN A 97 -10.91 -3.14 13.83
C GLN A 97 -10.21 -1.93 13.23
N LEU A 98 -9.56 -2.13 12.08
CA LEU A 98 -8.98 -1.04 11.28
C LEU A 98 -10.10 -0.24 10.60
N LYS A 99 -9.90 1.06 10.45
CA LYS A 99 -10.82 1.95 9.72
C LYS A 99 -10.86 1.66 8.22
N HIS A 100 -9.75 1.17 7.67
CA HIS A 100 -9.64 0.79 6.26
C HIS A 100 -9.22 -0.68 6.15
N LYS A 101 -9.73 -1.36 5.12
CA LYS A 101 -9.26 -2.71 4.78
C LYS A 101 -7.77 -2.62 4.44
N PRO A 102 -6.89 -3.45 5.04
CA PRO A 102 -5.48 -3.41 4.71
C PRO A 102 -5.23 -4.14 3.38
N PHE A 103 -4.27 -3.64 2.62
CA PHE A 103 -3.63 -4.34 1.51
C PHE A 103 -2.36 -5.04 1.99
N TYR A 104 -1.58 -4.38 2.83
CA TYR A 104 -0.33 -4.92 3.41
C TYR A 104 -0.09 -4.30 4.78
N ILE A 105 0.28 -5.10 5.77
CA ILE A 105 0.60 -4.67 7.12
C ILE A 105 2.12 -4.49 7.22
N LEU A 106 2.55 -3.28 7.52
CA LEU A 106 3.96 -2.95 7.72
C LEU A 106 4.40 -3.23 9.15
N SER A 107 3.54 -2.91 10.12
CA SER A 107 3.79 -3.23 11.54
C SER A 107 2.52 -3.23 12.36
N ILE A 108 2.55 -4.01 13.45
CA ILE A 108 1.59 -3.95 14.56
C ILE A 108 2.41 -3.82 15.84
N GLU A 109 2.19 -2.73 16.57
CA GLU A 109 2.79 -2.50 17.88
C GLU A 109 1.68 -2.42 18.92
N VAL A 110 1.65 -3.35 19.89
CA VAL A 110 0.75 -3.24 21.03
C VAL A 110 1.31 -2.21 22.01
N ILE A 111 0.56 -1.13 22.19
CA ILE A 111 0.96 0.04 22.99
C ILE A 111 0.29 0.08 24.37
N ALA A 112 -0.72 -0.76 24.62
CA ALA A 112 -1.36 -0.90 25.93
C ALA A 112 -2.00 -2.28 26.11
N GLY A 113 -1.82 -2.89 27.30
CA GLY A 113 -2.33 -4.22 27.66
C GLY A 113 -1.42 -4.92 28.66
N GLY A 114 -1.55 -6.24 28.80
CA GLY A 114 -0.61 -7.05 29.59
C GLY A 114 0.68 -7.40 28.85
N THR A 115 0.60 -7.65 27.54
CA THR A 115 1.75 -7.81 26.64
C THR A 115 1.84 -6.60 25.71
N THR A 116 3.02 -5.98 25.61
CA THR A 116 3.29 -4.81 24.75
C THR A 116 4.49 -5.07 23.84
N GLY A 117 4.58 -4.33 22.72
CA GLY A 117 5.68 -4.43 21.76
C GLY A 117 5.21 -4.90 20.37
N PRO A 118 6.14 -5.32 19.50
CA PRO A 118 5.83 -5.72 18.14
C PRO A 118 5.08 -7.05 18.10
N PHE A 119 4.08 -7.18 17.22
CA PHE A 119 3.30 -8.40 17.01
C PHE A 119 3.44 -8.88 15.57
N SER A 120 3.63 -10.19 15.38
CA SER A 120 3.70 -10.80 14.05
C SER A 120 2.30 -10.94 13.44
N VAL A 121 2.21 -10.71 12.13
CA VAL A 121 0.96 -10.91 11.36
C VAL A 121 0.87 -12.36 10.95
N ILE A 122 -0.28 -12.99 11.21
CA ILE A 122 -0.57 -14.38 10.81
C ILE A 122 -1.84 -14.44 9.94
N PRO A 123 -2.11 -15.57 9.27
CA PRO A 123 -3.28 -15.71 8.42
C PRO A 123 -4.62 -15.51 9.14
N THR A 124 -5.65 -15.22 8.34
CA THR A 124 -7.00 -15.11 8.88
C THR A 124 -7.53 -16.47 9.27
N GLY A 125 -8.17 -16.57 10.44
CA GLY A 125 -8.79 -17.81 10.91
C GLY A 125 -7.86 -18.69 11.74
N GLU A 126 -6.56 -18.43 11.69
CA GLU A 126 -5.59 -19.05 12.60
C GLU A 126 -5.76 -18.54 14.03
N THR A 127 -5.45 -19.39 14.99
CA THR A 127 -5.49 -19.03 16.41
C THR A 127 -4.16 -18.35 16.77
N PRO A 128 -4.15 -17.05 17.12
CA PRO A 128 -2.91 -16.39 17.48
C PRO A 128 -2.29 -17.00 18.72
N LEU A 129 -0.96 -17.12 18.71
CA LEU A 129 -0.15 -17.31 19.91
C LEU A 129 0.21 -15.95 20.53
N THR A 130 0.89 -15.98 21.67
CA THR A 130 1.44 -14.78 22.32
C THR A 130 2.29 -14.00 21.31
N VAL A 131 2.11 -12.67 21.26
CA VAL A 131 2.86 -11.77 20.36
C VAL A 131 2.49 -11.97 18.87
N GLN A 132 1.32 -12.52 18.57
CA GLN A 132 0.80 -12.66 17.21
C GLN A 132 -0.58 -12.00 17.06
N CYS A 133 -0.89 -11.59 15.84
CA CYS A 133 -2.16 -11.01 15.46
C CYS A 133 -2.64 -11.59 14.12
N ALA A 134 -3.79 -12.26 14.12
CA ALA A 134 -4.46 -12.67 12.90
C ALA A 134 -5.17 -11.46 12.27
N VAL A 135 -4.92 -11.21 10.99
CA VAL A 135 -5.45 -10.04 10.26
C VAL A 135 -6.36 -10.47 9.14
N THR A 136 -7.63 -10.04 9.20
CA THR A 136 -8.61 -10.26 8.12
C THR A 136 -8.51 -9.17 7.06
N PHE A 137 -7.76 -9.42 5.98
CA PHE A 137 -7.53 -8.42 4.91
C PHE A 137 -8.84 -7.93 4.24
N THR A 138 -9.88 -8.76 4.20
CA THR A 138 -11.16 -8.42 3.56
C THR A 138 -12.02 -7.45 4.39
N SER A 139 -11.80 -7.37 5.70
CA SER A 139 -12.59 -6.55 6.64
C SER A 139 -11.77 -5.54 7.43
N GLY A 140 -10.47 -5.78 7.64
CA GLY A 140 -9.61 -5.04 8.57
C GLY A 140 -9.73 -5.48 10.03
N ALA A 141 -10.36 -6.64 10.31
CA ALA A 141 -10.44 -7.18 11.66
C ALA A 141 -9.07 -7.68 12.14
N LEU A 142 -8.76 -7.40 13.41
CA LEU A 142 -7.56 -7.83 14.11
C LEU A 142 -7.98 -8.78 15.24
N THR A 143 -7.35 -9.95 15.34
CA THR A 143 -7.59 -10.89 16.44
C THR A 143 -6.29 -11.22 17.14
N PHE A 144 -6.28 -11.04 18.46
CA PHE A 144 -5.16 -11.33 19.35
C PHE A 144 -5.47 -12.55 20.21
N VAL A 145 -4.45 -13.17 20.79
CA VAL A 145 -4.66 -14.17 21.84
C VAL A 145 -5.17 -13.49 23.12
N SER A 146 -6.17 -14.09 23.77
CA SER A 146 -6.79 -13.49 24.96
C SER A 146 -5.81 -13.31 26.14
N THR A 147 -4.78 -14.16 26.23
CA THR A 147 -3.76 -14.11 27.27
C THR A 147 -2.85 -12.89 27.19
N ASP A 148 -2.70 -12.27 26.02
CA ASP A 148 -1.93 -11.03 25.88
C ASP A 148 -2.66 -9.82 26.47
N THR A 149 -3.97 -9.93 26.69
CA THR A 149 -4.81 -8.88 27.29
C THR A 149 -4.62 -7.51 26.62
N VAL A 150 -4.47 -7.51 25.29
CA VAL A 150 -4.29 -6.31 24.47
C VAL A 150 -5.51 -5.39 24.62
N THR A 151 -5.26 -4.11 24.87
CA THR A 151 -6.30 -3.07 24.97
C THR A 151 -6.15 -1.97 23.92
N SER A 152 -4.94 -1.76 23.39
CA SER A 152 -4.71 -0.86 22.26
C SER A 152 -3.44 -1.22 21.50
N CYS A 153 -3.48 -1.07 20.18
CA CYS A 153 -2.33 -1.22 19.31
C CYS A 153 -2.24 -0.06 18.30
N ARG A 154 -1.03 0.18 17.81
CA ARG A 154 -0.73 1.03 16.67
C ARG A 154 -0.45 0.13 15.47
N VAL A 155 -1.11 0.39 14.35
CA VAL A 155 -0.96 -0.39 13.13
C VAL A 155 -0.57 0.55 12.00
N THR A 156 0.52 0.21 11.31
CA THR A 156 0.98 0.92 10.11
C THR A 156 0.80 0.01 8.91
N TYR A 157 0.05 0.47 7.91
CA TYR A 157 -0.37 -0.38 6.79
C TYR A 157 -0.62 0.41 5.51
N ILE A 158 -0.59 -0.28 4.38
CA ILE A 158 -1.07 0.22 3.09
C ILE A 158 -2.56 -0.12 3.00
N PRO A 159 -3.47 0.86 2.83
CA PRO A 159 -4.89 0.57 2.70
C PRO A 159 -5.22 -0.03 1.33
N LEU A 160 -6.24 -0.88 1.28
CA LEU A 160 -6.77 -1.46 0.05
C LEU A 160 -7.44 -0.38 -0.81
N HIS A 161 -7.00 -0.31 -2.06
CA HIS A 161 -7.55 0.56 -3.08
C HIS A 161 -8.53 -0.21 -3.97
N GLU A 162 -9.45 0.51 -4.61
CA GLU A 162 -10.41 -0.13 -5.54
C GLU A 162 -9.77 -0.46 -6.88
N THR A 163 -8.76 0.31 -7.27
CA THR A 163 -8.03 0.16 -8.53
C THR A 163 -6.55 0.48 -8.32
N GLY A 164 -5.75 0.18 -9.34
CA GLY A 164 -4.31 0.43 -9.32
C GLY A 164 -3.53 -0.64 -8.56
N PRO A 165 -2.26 -0.35 -8.19
CA PRO A 165 -1.36 -1.37 -7.69
C PRO A 165 -1.73 -1.95 -6.32
N PHE A 166 -2.43 -1.19 -5.49
CA PHE A 166 -2.85 -1.64 -4.15
C PHE A 166 -4.29 -2.16 -4.13
N SER A 167 -4.78 -2.71 -5.24
CA SER A 167 -6.10 -3.33 -5.34
C SER A 167 -6.08 -4.81 -4.98
N SER A 168 -7.24 -5.38 -4.63
CA SER A 168 -7.35 -6.79 -4.23
C SER A 168 -6.87 -7.77 -5.30
N ASP A 169 -6.93 -7.40 -6.58
CA ASP A 169 -6.46 -8.26 -7.68
C ASP A 169 -4.95 -8.53 -7.62
N ASN A 170 -4.23 -7.68 -6.91
CA ASN A 170 -2.78 -7.69 -6.77
C ASN A 170 -2.30 -8.24 -5.44
N LEU A 171 -3.21 -8.52 -4.50
CA LEU A 171 -2.93 -9.20 -3.25
C LEU A 171 -3.32 -10.67 -3.39
N VAL A 172 -2.39 -11.58 -3.10
CA VAL A 172 -2.70 -13.00 -2.94
C VAL A 172 -2.73 -13.29 -1.45
N VAL A 173 -3.87 -13.79 -0.98
CA VAL A 173 -4.08 -14.15 0.42
C VAL A 173 -4.14 -15.67 0.51
N ASP A 174 -3.29 -16.25 1.36
CA ASP A 174 -3.27 -17.66 1.72
C ASP A 174 -3.15 -18.60 0.50
N GLU A 175 -2.23 -18.30 -0.42
CA GLU A 175 -1.87 -19.28 -1.44
C GLU A 175 -1.31 -20.52 -0.76
N THR A 176 -1.93 -21.66 -1.03
CA THR A 176 -1.53 -22.94 -0.46
C THR A 176 -0.51 -23.63 -1.35
N ILE A 177 0.65 -23.96 -0.76
CA ILE A 177 1.68 -24.82 -1.37
C ILE A 177 2.01 -25.97 -0.43
N ILE A 178 2.73 -26.98 -0.92
CA ILE A 178 3.24 -28.08 -0.10
C ILE A 178 4.76 -27.94 -0.04
N ALA A 179 5.31 -27.84 1.17
CA ALA A 179 6.75 -27.80 1.40
C ALA A 179 7.42 -29.06 0.86
N ALA A 180 8.61 -28.91 0.31
CA ALA A 180 9.36 -30.00 -0.33
C ALA A 180 10.85 -29.87 -0.05
N THR A 181 11.61 -30.95 -0.28
CA THR A 181 13.08 -30.96 -0.16
C THR A 181 13.80 -30.14 -1.24
N THR A 182 13.06 -29.43 -2.08
CA THR A 182 13.59 -28.54 -3.13
C THR A 182 12.71 -27.29 -3.18
N PRO A 183 13.26 -26.12 -3.54
CA PRO A 183 12.48 -24.88 -3.58
C PRO A 183 11.19 -24.99 -4.38
N VAL A 184 10.09 -24.56 -3.78
CA VAL A 184 8.74 -24.61 -4.34
C VAL A 184 8.37 -23.24 -4.91
N ALA A 185 7.86 -23.21 -6.13
CA ALA A 185 7.41 -21.96 -6.74
C ALA A 185 5.96 -21.64 -6.32
N ILE A 186 5.71 -20.37 -5.97
CA ILE A 186 4.35 -19.82 -5.89
C ILE A 186 3.87 -19.37 -7.28
N ALA A 187 2.57 -19.19 -7.45
CA ALA A 187 1.91 -18.97 -8.73
C ALA A 187 2.31 -17.67 -9.44
N ASN A 188 2.73 -16.65 -8.68
CA ASN A 188 3.17 -15.37 -9.23
C ASN A 188 4.51 -14.97 -8.59
N ARG A 189 5.31 -14.17 -9.30
CA ARG A 189 6.40 -13.44 -8.65
C ARG A 189 5.83 -12.48 -7.61
N ALA A 190 6.30 -12.57 -6.38
CA ALA A 190 6.01 -11.64 -5.31
C ALA A 190 6.84 -10.35 -5.45
N ALA A 191 6.29 -9.21 -5.09
CA ALA A 191 7.04 -7.99 -4.79
C ALA A 191 7.42 -7.92 -3.30
N ALA A 192 6.54 -8.41 -2.44
CA ALA A 192 6.79 -8.56 -1.02
C ALA A 192 5.93 -9.72 -0.48
N VAL A 193 6.45 -10.44 0.50
CA VAL A 193 5.76 -11.53 1.20
C VAL A 193 5.43 -11.04 2.61
N GLN A 194 4.14 -11.13 2.97
CA GLN A 194 3.65 -10.71 4.29
C GLN A 194 4.00 -11.74 5.37
N TYR A 195 3.80 -13.02 5.06
CA TYR A 195 4.17 -14.16 5.90
C TYR A 195 4.25 -15.43 5.05
N VAL A 196 4.94 -16.41 5.62
CA VAL A 196 4.91 -17.82 5.23
C VAL A 196 4.47 -18.57 6.49
N TRP A 197 3.37 -19.31 6.41
CA TRP A 197 2.72 -19.95 7.56
C TRP A 197 2.66 -21.45 7.36
N ASP A 198 3.18 -22.20 8.31
CA ASP A 198 3.04 -23.65 8.39
C ASP A 198 1.67 -24.00 8.98
N ASP A 199 0.75 -24.44 8.12
CA ASP A 199 -0.61 -24.79 8.50
C ASP A 199 -0.70 -26.12 9.24
N ASN A 200 0.29 -27.00 9.05
CA ASN A 200 0.34 -28.28 9.73
C ASN A 200 0.70 -28.09 11.21
N ASP A 201 1.68 -27.25 11.48
CA ASP A 201 2.20 -27.03 12.84
C ASP A 201 1.61 -25.78 13.52
N GLY A 202 0.91 -24.93 12.77
CA GLY A 202 0.27 -23.72 13.29
C GLY A 202 1.28 -22.67 13.71
N LEU A 203 2.35 -22.51 12.93
CA LEU A 203 3.48 -21.63 13.22
C LEU A 203 3.82 -20.74 12.03
N ILE A 204 4.36 -19.55 12.34
CA ILE A 204 4.96 -18.69 11.33
C ILE A 204 6.38 -19.16 11.06
N GLU A 205 6.74 -19.25 9.78
CA GLU A 205 8.10 -19.58 9.36
C GLU A 205 9.06 -18.43 9.68
N GLY A 206 10.23 -18.74 10.25
CA GLY A 206 11.36 -17.83 10.35
C GLY A 206 11.96 -17.59 8.97
N LEU A 207 11.99 -16.33 8.53
CA LEU A 207 12.57 -15.99 7.22
C LEU A 207 14.08 -15.80 7.30
N GLU A 208 14.81 -16.53 6.45
CA GLU A 208 16.26 -16.48 6.35
C GLU A 208 16.74 -15.85 5.02
N PRO A 209 18.01 -15.40 4.92
CA PRO A 209 18.55 -14.80 3.71
C PRO A 209 18.60 -15.75 2.50
N VAL A 210 18.39 -15.21 1.28
CA VAL A 210 18.32 -15.95 -0.01
C VAL A 210 19.53 -16.84 -0.31
N THR A 211 20.70 -16.50 0.21
CA THR A 211 21.95 -17.23 -0.08
C THR A 211 22.16 -18.47 0.78
N GLU A 212 21.23 -18.78 1.68
CA GLU A 212 21.35 -19.86 2.66
C GLU A 212 20.29 -20.94 2.39
N GLN A 213 20.52 -22.14 2.94
CA GLN A 213 19.48 -23.15 3.07
C GLN A 213 18.83 -22.97 4.44
N PRO A 214 17.51 -23.18 4.57
CA PRO A 214 16.81 -23.11 5.85
C PRO A 214 17.57 -23.87 6.95
N THR A 215 17.94 -23.19 8.03
CA THR A 215 18.86 -23.77 9.04
C THR A 215 18.17 -24.60 10.13
N LEU A 216 16.86 -24.38 10.34
CA LEU A 216 16.06 -25.01 11.38
C LEU A 216 14.67 -25.35 10.84
N THR A 217 14.00 -26.31 11.48
CA THR A 217 12.57 -26.59 11.31
C THR A 217 11.75 -25.31 11.51
N HIS A 218 10.74 -25.08 10.66
CA HIS A 218 9.96 -23.85 10.60
C HIS A 218 10.78 -22.61 10.27
N ASN A 219 11.84 -22.76 9.46
CA ASN A 219 12.44 -21.66 8.74
C ASN A 219 12.28 -21.84 7.22
N ALA A 220 12.20 -20.72 6.52
CA ALA A 220 12.07 -20.66 5.08
C ALA A 220 12.97 -19.59 4.46
N VAL A 221 13.40 -19.84 3.23
CA VAL A 221 14.15 -18.88 2.42
C VAL A 221 13.29 -18.47 1.23
N VAL A 222 12.94 -17.19 1.16
CA VAL A 222 12.12 -16.64 0.08
C VAL A 222 13.00 -15.97 -0.96
N ASP A 223 13.15 -16.62 -2.11
CA ASP A 223 13.84 -16.08 -3.27
C ASP A 223 12.82 -15.45 -4.23
N ILE A 224 12.74 -14.12 -4.19
CA ILE A 224 11.73 -13.35 -4.94
C ILE A 224 11.89 -13.53 -6.44
N ASP A 225 13.13 -13.61 -6.95
CA ASP A 225 13.38 -13.62 -8.38
C ASP A 225 14.05 -14.89 -8.88
N ALA A 226 14.85 -15.60 -8.10
CA ALA A 226 15.47 -16.90 -8.40
C ALA A 226 16.00 -17.07 -9.84
N GLY A 227 16.41 -15.96 -10.49
CA GLY A 227 16.71 -15.92 -11.93
C GLY A 227 15.57 -16.40 -12.85
N SER A 228 14.32 -16.29 -12.41
CA SER A 228 13.10 -16.83 -13.02
C SER A 228 11.93 -15.83 -13.00
N SER A 229 10.79 -16.22 -13.59
CA SER A 229 9.57 -15.41 -13.58
C SER A 229 8.73 -15.58 -12.30
N ASN A 230 9.15 -16.44 -11.37
CA ASN A 230 8.38 -16.82 -10.19
C ASN A 230 9.24 -16.66 -8.93
N THR A 231 8.56 -16.39 -7.82
CA THR A 231 9.18 -16.48 -6.49
C THR A 231 9.24 -17.94 -6.08
N LYS A 232 10.36 -18.33 -5.47
CA LYS A 232 10.57 -19.66 -4.92
C LYS A 232 10.76 -19.56 -3.42
N ILE A 233 10.27 -20.58 -2.71
CA ILE A 233 10.43 -20.69 -1.27
C ILE A 233 11.09 -22.03 -0.98
N ASP A 234 12.24 -21.98 -0.32
CA ASP A 234 12.93 -23.15 0.19
C ASP A 234 12.55 -23.39 1.65
N PHE A 235 12.42 -24.66 2.03
CA PHE A 235 11.98 -25.07 3.37
C PHE A 235 12.99 -26.03 3.98
N HIS A 236 13.05 -26.08 5.31
CA HIS A 236 13.87 -27.08 5.97
C HIS A 236 13.33 -28.49 5.65
N THR A 237 14.22 -29.47 5.56
CA THR A 237 13.84 -30.82 5.12
C THR A 237 12.83 -31.49 6.04
N ASP A 238 12.83 -31.13 7.32
CA ASP A 238 11.89 -31.67 8.31
C ASP A 238 10.46 -31.17 8.11
N ASP A 239 10.26 -30.07 7.38
CA ASP A 239 8.94 -29.51 7.04
C ASP A 239 8.39 -30.10 5.73
N THR A 240 9.10 -31.06 5.11
CA THR A 240 8.68 -31.67 3.85
C THR A 240 7.30 -32.32 3.98
N GLY A 241 6.37 -31.89 3.13
CA GLY A 241 4.98 -32.37 3.11
C GLY A 241 4.02 -31.51 3.93
N ASN A 242 4.51 -30.54 4.69
CA ASN A 242 3.66 -29.56 5.37
C ASN A 242 2.93 -28.69 4.35
N THR A 243 1.69 -28.33 4.70
CA THR A 243 0.83 -27.43 3.96
C THR A 243 1.17 -26.01 4.40
N ILE A 244 1.62 -25.19 3.46
CA ILE A 244 2.08 -23.84 3.73
C ILE A 244 1.10 -22.83 3.13
N LYS A 245 0.74 -21.80 3.89
CA LYS A 245 -0.03 -20.64 3.43
C LYS A 245 0.91 -19.46 3.24
N VAL A 246 0.84 -18.82 2.08
CA VAL A 246 1.67 -17.65 1.75
C VAL A 246 0.78 -16.49 1.33
N THR A 247 0.96 -15.33 1.95
CA THR A 247 0.30 -14.09 1.55
C THR A 247 1.34 -13.11 1.02
N TYR A 248 1.09 -12.55 -0.16
CA TYR A 248 2.07 -11.72 -0.86
C TYR A 248 1.44 -10.75 -1.87
N ILE A 249 2.22 -9.74 -2.24
CA ILE A 249 1.86 -8.77 -3.29
C ILE A 249 2.43 -9.24 -4.62
N LYS A 250 1.65 -9.23 -5.70
CA LYS A 250 2.15 -9.58 -7.04
C LYS A 250 3.14 -8.52 -7.57
N TYR A 251 4.23 -8.98 -8.17
CA TYR A 251 5.27 -8.11 -8.73
C TYR A 251 4.84 -7.39 -10.00
N ALA A 252 4.12 -8.09 -10.89
CA ALA A 252 3.65 -7.58 -12.18
C ALA A 252 2.72 -6.37 -12.07
N THR A 253 2.24 -6.10 -10.88
CA THR A 253 1.38 -4.98 -10.52
C THR A 253 2.08 -3.62 -10.60
N PHE A 254 3.39 -3.59 -10.37
CA PHE A 254 4.17 -2.35 -10.38
C PHE A 254 4.72 -2.11 -11.78
N ALA A 255 4.75 -0.84 -12.21
CA ALA A 255 5.37 -0.50 -13.49
C ALA A 255 6.87 -0.81 -13.43
N ALA A 256 7.48 -1.20 -14.56
CA ALA A 256 8.89 -1.60 -14.59
C ALA A 256 9.85 -0.51 -14.07
N ASN A 257 9.48 0.77 -14.18
CA ASN A 257 10.25 1.90 -13.66
C ASN A 257 10.01 2.20 -12.17
N GLN A 258 9.14 1.42 -11.52
CA GLN A 258 8.83 1.48 -10.09
C GLN A 258 9.32 0.22 -9.37
N GLN A 259 10.02 -0.65 -10.07
CA GLN A 259 10.63 -1.85 -9.55
C GLN A 259 12.11 -1.57 -9.33
N LEU A 260 12.62 -1.92 -8.16
CA LEU A 260 14.06 -2.04 -7.89
C LEU A 260 14.35 -3.53 -7.79
N GLY A 261 15.12 -4.06 -8.73
CA GLY A 261 15.65 -5.42 -8.65
C GLY A 261 16.92 -5.47 -7.78
N ASP A 262 17.33 -6.69 -7.42
CA ASP A 262 18.56 -6.92 -6.63
C ASP A 262 19.81 -6.37 -7.33
N GLY A 263 19.80 -6.29 -8.66
CA GLY A 263 20.85 -5.67 -9.47
C GLY A 263 20.84 -4.13 -9.48
N ASP A 264 19.72 -3.50 -9.12
CA ASP A 264 19.57 -2.03 -9.10
C ASP A 264 20.12 -1.43 -7.80
N LEU A 265 20.13 -2.22 -6.72
CA LEU A 265 20.75 -1.87 -5.43
C LEU A 265 22.21 -2.33 -5.38
N SER A 266 23.02 -1.91 -6.35
CA SER A 266 24.47 -2.01 -6.15
C SER A 266 24.86 -1.00 -5.06
N LEU A 267 25.40 -1.51 -3.95
CA LEU A 267 26.18 -0.70 -2.99
C LEU A 267 27.49 -0.27 -3.66
N SER A 268 27.39 0.41 -4.81
CA SER A 268 28.48 1.24 -5.28
C SER A 268 28.58 2.43 -4.31
N THR A 269 29.78 2.93 -4.10
CA THR A 269 30.17 3.99 -3.16
C THR A 269 29.44 5.33 -3.32
N GLU A 270 28.38 5.41 -4.13
CA GLU A 270 27.53 6.58 -4.24
C GLU A 270 26.59 6.66 -3.04
N VAL A 271 26.93 7.56 -2.12
CA VAL A 271 26.00 8.05 -1.11
C VAL A 271 24.82 8.68 -1.85
N TYR A 272 23.68 7.99 -1.87
CA TYR A 272 22.42 8.60 -2.28
C TYR A 272 22.04 9.64 -1.22
N GLY A 273 22.34 10.91 -1.52
CA GLY A 273 21.98 12.03 -0.65
C GLY A 273 20.47 12.25 -0.68
N PHE A 274 19.76 11.78 0.36
CA PHE A 274 18.34 12.04 0.60
C PHE A 274 18.07 13.49 1.07
N THR A 275 18.60 14.51 0.38
CA THR A 275 18.57 15.88 0.95
C THR A 275 17.76 16.91 0.18
N GLU A 276 17.28 16.70 -1.06
CA GLU A 276 16.60 17.80 -1.78
C GLU A 276 15.43 17.44 -2.73
N HIS A 277 14.85 16.23 -2.70
CA HIS A 277 13.74 15.90 -3.60
C HIS A 277 12.44 15.53 -2.90
N HIS A 278 11.33 16.03 -3.46
CA HIS A 278 9.98 15.58 -3.16
C HIS A 278 9.92 14.05 -3.30
N TYR A 279 9.84 13.34 -2.19
CA TYR A 279 9.78 11.88 -2.18
C TYR A 279 8.47 11.41 -2.81
N ASN A 280 8.55 10.87 -4.03
CA ASN A 280 7.40 10.26 -4.74
C ASN A 280 7.44 8.72 -4.71
N HIS A 281 8.50 8.14 -4.13
CA HIS A 281 8.75 6.70 -4.19
C HIS A 281 9.07 6.16 -2.80
N ILE A 282 8.38 5.10 -2.42
CA ILE A 282 8.65 4.31 -1.22
C ILE A 282 9.37 3.05 -1.70
N ALA A 283 10.58 2.82 -1.19
CA ALA A 283 11.20 1.51 -1.28
C ALA A 283 10.50 0.63 -0.24
N ILE A 284 9.66 -0.30 -0.71
CA ILE A 284 9.20 -1.42 0.13
C ILE A 284 10.37 -2.41 0.11
N PRO A 285 11.09 -2.61 1.22
CA PRO A 285 12.18 -3.57 1.22
C PRO A 285 11.61 -4.94 0.86
N GLY A 286 12.12 -5.51 -0.23
CA GLY A 286 12.01 -6.94 -0.46
C GLY A 286 12.87 -7.65 0.58
N LEU A 287 12.37 -8.78 1.08
CA LEU A 287 12.89 -9.59 2.20
C LEU A 287 12.37 -9.16 3.56
N GLY A 288 12.10 -10.18 4.40
CA GLY A 288 11.56 -10.17 5.76
C GLY A 288 12.32 -9.32 6.78
N THR A 289 12.54 -8.06 6.43
CA THR A 289 12.89 -7.00 7.34
C THR A 289 11.65 -6.71 8.16
N ALA A 290 11.67 -7.17 9.41
CA ALA A 290 10.96 -6.42 10.43
C ALA A 290 11.47 -4.98 10.32
N LEU A 291 10.59 -4.05 9.95
CA LEU A 291 10.84 -2.63 10.09
C LEU A 291 10.87 -2.37 11.60
N VAL A 292 12.04 -2.56 12.19
CA VAL A 292 12.30 -2.20 13.59
C VAL A 292 12.42 -0.68 13.61
N GLY A 293 11.38 -0.02 14.12
CA GLY A 293 11.41 1.39 14.49
C GLY A 293 12.26 1.63 15.73
#